data_AF-A0A258ATJ8-F1
#
_entry.id   AF-A0A258ATJ8-F1
#
_cell.length_a   1.000
_cell.length_b   1.000
_cell.length_c   1.000
_cell.angle_alpha   90.00
_cell.angle_beta   90.00
_cell.angle_gamma   90.00
#
_symmetry.space_group_name_H-M   'P 1'
#
loop_
_entity.id
_entity.type
_entity.pdbx_description
1 polymer ?
#
loop_
_entity_poly.entity_id
_entity_poly.type
_entity_poly.pdbx_seq_one_letter_code
_entity_poly.pdbx_strand_id
1 'polypeptide(L)'
;MRRHFLPCFACLLLAACSEISPTADFRRVQAEFEQTFHSDRLYSGRVSDAPSGYQTVIRSLSTAGIAKLETGQRATAWMMRAVSEWRTGQFSSANACAASGLAADPPAHSREKVLLTLIPALVIDAEVVSAWKAASMAYTVEQYGAVESSYLNALRSLDSAQAVIDSSTPESVRNYFAYQKWRMLFNWETILISLSGDKAAVDQAISRIPPHFNGHDLLDEADAVRQTVPAGDTLRVIMDAEMGSRP
;
A
#
# COMPACT_ATOMS: atom_id res chain seq x y z
N MET A 1 44.89 -40.90 26.40
CA MET A 1 45.59 -39.87 27.21
C MET A 1 45.55 -38.54 26.48
N ARG A 2 45.06 -37.51 27.19
CA ARG A 2 45.20 -36.05 26.97
C ARG A 2 44.94 -35.47 25.56
N ARG A 3 43.82 -34.75 25.43
CA ARG A 3 43.73 -33.32 25.00
C ARG A 3 42.48 -32.72 25.66
N HIS A 4 42.60 -32.06 26.83
CA HIS A 4 42.55 -30.59 26.94
C HIS A 4 41.52 -29.96 26.01
N PHE A 5 40.26 -30.02 26.44
CA PHE A 5 39.21 -29.12 26.00
C PHE A 5 38.90 -28.20 27.18
N LEU A 6 39.30 -26.95 27.07
CA LEU A 6 38.60 -25.84 27.71
C LEU A 6 38.67 -24.61 26.79
N PRO A 7 37.63 -23.77 26.82
CA PRO A 7 36.97 -23.17 25.66
C PRO A 7 36.95 -21.63 25.80
N CYS A 8 36.03 -20.96 25.10
CA CYS A 8 35.51 -19.63 25.49
C CYS A 8 36.34 -18.36 25.23
N PHE A 9 37.23 -18.33 24.23
CA PHE A 9 37.79 -17.03 23.77
C PHE A 9 37.36 -16.60 22.35
N ALA A 10 36.82 -17.51 21.54
CA ALA A 10 36.40 -17.18 20.17
C ALA A 10 34.98 -16.59 20.05
N CYS A 11 34.15 -16.69 21.10
CA CYS A 11 32.78 -16.13 21.08
C CYS A 11 32.66 -14.70 21.63
N LEU A 12 33.74 -14.13 22.19
CA LEU A 12 33.72 -12.79 22.81
C LEU A 12 34.35 -11.69 21.94
N LEU A 13 34.98 -12.03 20.81
CA LEU A 13 35.63 -11.06 19.91
C LEU A 13 34.86 -10.77 18.60
N LEU A 14 33.77 -11.49 18.33
CA LEU A 14 32.86 -11.19 17.20
C LEU A 14 31.69 -10.27 17.60
N ALA A 15 31.60 -9.88 18.88
CA ALA A 15 30.59 -8.93 19.37
C ALA A 15 31.07 -7.45 19.33
N ALA A 16 32.31 -7.18 18.90
CA ALA A 16 32.95 -5.87 19.00
C ALA A 16 33.38 -5.24 17.65
N CYS A 17 32.93 -5.78 16.51
CA CYS A 17 33.28 -5.26 15.18
C CYS A 17 32.08 -5.25 14.22
N SER A 18 30.95 -4.71 14.66
CA SER A 18 29.92 -4.18 13.77
C SER A 18 28.93 -3.35 14.58
N GLU A 19 29.43 -2.30 15.27
CA GLU A 19 28.57 -1.12 15.47
C GLU A 19 28.39 -0.47 14.11
N ILE A 20 27.63 -1.15 13.24
CA ILE A 20 27.06 -0.53 12.07
C ILE A 20 26.18 0.56 12.66
N SER A 21 26.59 1.81 12.46
CA SER A 21 25.78 2.97 12.83
C SER A 21 24.33 2.69 12.40
N PRO A 22 23.32 2.90 13.26
CA PRO A 22 21.92 2.75 12.89
C PRO A 22 21.60 3.43 11.55
N THR A 23 22.28 4.54 11.26
CA THR A 23 22.19 5.32 10.02
C THR A 23 22.81 4.64 8.79
N ALA A 24 23.86 3.82 8.95
CA ALA A 24 24.45 3.04 7.85
C ALA A 24 23.58 1.81 7.51
N ASP A 25 23.01 1.16 8.53
CA ASP A 25 22.05 0.08 8.32
C ASP A 25 20.76 0.60 7.68
N PHE A 26 20.27 1.75 8.14
CA PHE A 26 19.05 2.37 7.60
C PHE A 26 19.15 2.70 6.10
N ARG A 27 20.28 3.26 5.64
CA ARG A 27 20.49 3.53 4.21
C ARG A 27 20.49 2.26 3.36
N ARG A 28 21.06 1.17 3.87
CA ARG A 28 21.02 -0.14 3.20
C ARG A 28 19.58 -0.64 3.07
N VAL A 29 18.81 -0.59 4.15
CA VAL A 29 17.39 -1.00 4.16
C VAL A 29 16.56 -0.12 3.24
N GLN A 30 16.83 1.17 3.17
CA GLN A 30 16.17 2.08 2.23
C GLN A 30 16.47 1.70 0.78
N ALA A 31 17.73 1.42 0.44
CA ALA A 31 18.10 0.99 -0.90
C ALA A 31 17.44 -0.35 -1.28
N GLU A 32 17.34 -1.29 -0.32
CA GLU A 32 16.63 -2.56 -0.52
C GLU A 32 15.12 -2.35 -0.73
N PHE A 33 14.50 -1.46 0.04
CA PHE A 33 13.09 -1.08 -0.16
C PHE A 33 12.88 -0.46 -1.55
N GLU A 34 13.72 0.49 -1.96
CA GLU A 34 13.63 1.13 -3.26
C GLU A 34 13.82 0.11 -4.39
N GLN A 35 14.84 -0.74 -4.32
CA GLN A 35 15.06 -1.80 -5.30
C GLN A 35 13.85 -2.75 -5.38
N THR A 36 13.34 -3.19 -4.23
CA THR A 36 12.16 -4.06 -4.14
C THR A 36 10.96 -3.37 -4.80
N PHE A 37 10.69 -2.12 -4.45
CA PHE A 37 9.58 -1.33 -4.99
C PHE A 37 9.67 -1.12 -6.50
N HIS A 38 10.86 -0.89 -7.05
CA HIS A 38 11.05 -0.78 -8.51
C HIS A 38 10.90 -2.14 -9.22
N SER A 39 11.31 -3.24 -8.57
CA SER A 39 11.17 -4.60 -9.09
C SER A 39 9.75 -5.15 -8.98
N ASP A 40 8.93 -4.53 -8.13
CA ASP A 40 7.52 -4.83 -7.96
C ASP A 40 6.74 -4.40 -9.20
N ARG A 41 6.79 -5.26 -10.21
CA ARG A 41 6.04 -5.07 -11.45
C ARG A 41 4.56 -5.22 -11.15
N LEU A 42 3.93 -4.09 -10.83
CA LEU A 42 2.58 -3.96 -10.34
C LEU A 42 1.54 -4.86 -11.04
N TYR A 43 1.72 -5.22 -12.33
CA TYR A 43 0.80 -6.12 -13.05
C TYR A 43 1.40 -6.99 -14.17
N SER A 44 2.71 -7.25 -14.23
CA SER A 44 3.29 -7.92 -15.43
C SER A 44 3.03 -9.44 -15.58
N GLY A 45 2.21 -10.06 -14.73
CA GLY A 45 1.93 -11.50 -14.77
C GLY A 45 3.15 -12.42 -14.57
N ARG A 46 4.33 -11.85 -14.30
CA ARG A 46 5.56 -12.57 -13.97
C ARG A 46 5.68 -12.71 -12.46
N VAL A 47 6.13 -13.88 -12.00
CA VAL A 47 6.53 -14.09 -10.61
C VAL A 47 7.63 -13.07 -10.28
N SER A 48 7.30 -12.11 -9.41
CA SER A 48 8.25 -11.11 -8.93
C SER A 48 8.82 -11.58 -7.58
N ASP A 49 10.11 -11.38 -7.36
CA ASP A 49 10.75 -11.62 -6.06
C ASP A 49 10.39 -10.54 -5.02
N ALA A 50 9.62 -9.51 -5.40
CA ALA A 50 9.23 -8.41 -4.54
C ALA A 50 8.67 -8.81 -3.17
N PRO A 51 7.83 -9.87 -3.02
CA PRO A 51 7.36 -10.31 -1.70
C PRO A 51 8.50 -10.67 -0.74
N SER A 52 9.60 -11.26 -1.24
CA SER A 52 10.76 -11.62 -0.41
C SER A 52 11.55 -10.39 0.03
N GLY A 53 11.72 -9.40 -0.86
CA GLY A 53 12.36 -8.13 -0.55
C GLY A 53 11.60 -7.35 0.53
N TYR A 54 10.26 -7.28 0.40
CA TYR A 54 9.42 -6.63 1.42
C TYR A 54 9.51 -7.35 2.77
N GLN A 55 9.54 -8.68 2.80
CA GLN A 55 9.75 -9.43 4.05
C GLN A 55 11.11 -9.12 4.70
N THR A 56 12.16 -8.88 3.92
CA THR A 56 13.45 -8.44 4.47
C THR A 56 13.36 -7.02 5.04
N VAL A 57 12.71 -6.07 4.35
CA VAL A 57 12.48 -4.72 4.88
C VAL A 57 11.73 -4.77 6.22
N ILE A 58 10.67 -5.58 6.33
CA ILE A 58 9.88 -5.73 7.56
C ILE A 58 10.74 -6.25 8.72
N ARG A 59 11.55 -7.29 8.47
CA ARG A 59 12.45 -7.85 9.49
C ARG A 59 13.52 -6.84 9.93
N SER A 60 14.08 -6.10 8.99
CA SER A 60 15.10 -5.09 9.26
C SER A 60 14.55 -3.88 10.02
N LEU A 61 13.28 -3.49 9.77
CA LEU A 61 12.61 -2.36 10.40
C LEU A 61 11.73 -2.76 11.60
N SER A 62 12.27 -3.58 12.52
CA SER A 62 11.55 -3.90 13.75
C SER A 62 11.16 -2.64 14.55
N THR A 63 10.10 -2.71 15.35
CA THR A 63 9.62 -1.56 16.15
C THR A 63 10.70 -1.03 17.09
N ALA A 64 11.45 -1.94 17.72
CA ALA A 64 12.59 -1.60 18.56
C ALA A 64 13.77 -1.02 17.76
N GLY A 65 13.96 -1.46 16.51
CA GLY A 65 14.95 -0.91 15.60
C GLY A 65 14.62 0.52 15.18
N ILE A 66 13.37 0.78 14.78
CA ILE A 66 12.91 2.11 14.38
C ILE A 66 13.04 3.11 15.54
N ALA A 67 12.73 2.70 16.77
CA ALA A 67 12.87 3.56 17.95
C ALA A 67 14.31 4.04 18.19
N LYS A 68 15.32 3.29 17.74
CA LYS A 68 16.74 3.62 17.87
C LYS A 68 17.25 4.54 16.74
N LEU A 69 16.47 4.74 15.69
CA LEU A 69 16.83 5.66 14.60
C LEU A 69 16.75 7.12 15.07
N GLU A 70 17.51 7.97 14.38
CA GLU A 70 17.41 9.42 14.51
C GLU A 70 15.96 9.87 14.24
N THR A 71 15.47 10.87 14.97
CA THR A 71 14.07 11.31 14.88
C THR A 71 13.62 11.60 13.44
N GLY A 72 14.48 12.25 12.65
CA GLY A 72 14.19 12.58 11.24
C GLY A 72 14.07 11.37 10.30
N GLN A 73 14.50 10.18 10.72
CA GLN A 73 14.45 8.95 9.91
C GLN A 73 13.23 8.08 10.25
N ARG A 74 12.59 8.29 11.40
CA ARG A 74 11.56 7.39 11.94
C ARG A 74 10.31 7.32 11.07
N ALA A 75 9.82 8.46 10.59
CA ALA A 75 8.63 8.49 9.75
C ALA A 75 8.85 7.72 8.44
N THR A 76 10.01 7.90 7.80
CA THR A 76 10.41 7.16 6.60
C THR A 76 10.52 5.66 6.88
N ALA A 77 11.12 5.27 8.01
CA ALA A 77 11.22 3.87 8.40
C ALA A 77 9.82 3.23 8.60
N TRP A 78 8.93 3.91 9.31
CA TRP A 78 7.55 3.45 9.48
C TRP A 78 6.79 3.37 8.16
N MET A 79 6.98 4.33 7.26
CA MET A 79 6.38 4.33 5.92
C MET A 79 6.86 3.13 5.10
N MET A 80 8.18 2.89 5.03
CA MET A 80 8.72 1.74 4.30
C MET A 80 8.18 0.41 4.85
N ARG A 81 8.10 0.29 6.18
CA ARG A 81 7.53 -0.90 6.81
C ARG A 81 6.02 -1.04 6.53
N ALA A 82 5.24 0.02 6.67
CA ALA A 82 3.80 -0.01 6.42
C ALA A 82 3.48 -0.43 4.98
N VAL A 83 4.20 0.13 4.00
CA VAL A 83 4.09 -0.26 2.59
C VAL A 83 4.46 -1.74 2.40
N SER A 84 5.57 -2.18 2.99
CA SER A 84 6.01 -3.58 2.88
C SER A 84 5.01 -4.56 3.50
N GLU A 85 4.43 -4.22 4.64
CA GLU A 85 3.40 -5.01 5.32
C GLU A 85 2.11 -5.06 4.49
N TRP A 86 1.69 -3.94 3.91
CA TRP A 86 0.56 -3.92 2.97
C TRP A 86 0.81 -4.81 1.75
N ARG A 87 1.97 -4.68 1.10
CA ARG A 87 2.34 -5.48 -0.09
C ARG A 87 2.46 -6.98 0.20
N THR A 88 2.72 -7.35 1.45
CA THR A 88 2.83 -8.76 1.88
C THR A 88 1.54 -9.30 2.53
N GLY A 89 0.44 -8.54 2.54
CA GLY A 89 -0.84 -8.98 3.09
C GLY A 89 -0.95 -8.89 4.62
N GLN A 90 0.01 -8.27 5.32
CA GLN A 90 0.00 -8.07 6.77
C GLN A 90 -0.81 -6.82 7.14
N PHE A 91 -2.08 -6.80 6.74
CA PHE A 91 -2.96 -5.61 6.75
C PHE A 91 -3.14 -4.92 8.11
N SER A 92 -3.42 -5.69 9.16
CA SER A 92 -3.55 -5.13 10.52
C SER A 92 -2.25 -4.46 10.99
N SER A 93 -1.11 -5.09 10.70
CA SER A 93 0.20 -4.52 11.03
C SER A 93 0.48 -3.27 10.20
N ALA A 94 0.16 -3.29 8.89
CA ALA A 94 0.35 -2.15 8.01
C ALA A 94 -0.36 -0.89 8.53
N ASN A 95 -1.61 -1.03 9.00
CA ASN A 95 -2.36 0.06 9.63
C ASN A 95 -1.72 0.56 10.92
N ALA A 96 -1.27 -0.36 11.79
CA ALA A 96 -0.58 0.01 13.03
C ALA A 96 0.75 0.73 12.77
N CYS A 97 1.50 0.27 11.78
CA CYS A 97 2.74 0.92 11.32
C CYS A 97 2.46 2.29 10.70
N ALA A 98 1.40 2.43 9.92
CA ALA A 98 0.98 3.71 9.36
C ALA A 98 0.66 4.73 10.46
N ALA A 99 -0.13 4.33 11.47
CA ALA A 99 -0.43 5.17 12.63
C ALA A 99 0.83 5.55 13.42
N SER A 100 1.74 4.59 13.65
CA SER A 100 3.02 4.84 14.32
C SER A 100 3.91 5.82 13.54
N GLY A 101 3.90 5.73 12.21
CA GLY A 101 4.59 6.66 11.33
C GLY A 101 4.01 8.06 11.38
N LEU A 102 2.68 8.20 11.42
CA LEU A 102 2.03 9.51 11.58
C LEU A 102 2.32 10.13 12.94
N ALA A 103 2.40 9.30 14.00
CA ALA A 103 2.79 9.74 15.33
C ALA A 103 4.27 10.18 15.45
N ALA A 104 5.11 9.79 14.48
CA ALA A 104 6.49 10.28 14.37
C ALA A 104 6.56 11.69 13.72
N ASP A 105 5.42 12.33 13.50
CA ASP A 105 5.27 13.69 12.97
C ASP A 105 6.03 13.95 11.66
N PRO A 106 5.71 13.21 10.58
CA PRO A 106 6.32 13.46 9.27
C PRO A 106 6.04 14.89 8.82
N PRO A 107 6.99 15.54 8.12
CA PRO A 107 6.78 16.89 7.61
C PRO A 107 5.48 17.00 6.80
N ALA A 108 4.78 18.12 6.92
CA ALA A 108 3.58 18.39 6.13
C ALA A 108 3.88 18.23 4.64
N HIS A 109 2.91 17.67 3.89
CA HIS A 109 2.99 17.47 2.45
C HIS A 109 4.17 16.60 1.96
N SER A 110 4.88 15.93 2.88
CA SER A 110 5.95 14.98 2.54
C SER A 110 5.40 13.69 1.94
N ARG A 111 6.27 12.96 1.24
CA ARG A 111 6.01 11.59 0.77
C ARG A 111 5.51 10.71 1.92
N GLU A 112 6.19 10.77 3.06
CA GLU A 112 5.87 9.98 4.23
C GLU A 112 4.47 10.30 4.74
N LYS A 113 4.13 11.59 4.89
CA LYS A 113 2.80 12.02 5.34
C LYS A 113 1.71 11.47 4.42
N VAL A 114 1.84 11.67 3.11
CA VAL A 114 0.85 11.23 2.12
C VAL A 114 0.71 9.71 2.13
N LEU A 115 1.81 8.97 2.03
CA LEU A 115 1.76 7.51 1.96
C LEU A 115 1.25 6.87 3.25
N LEU A 116 1.66 7.38 4.42
CA LEU A 116 1.17 6.88 5.70
C LEU A 116 -0.33 7.14 5.88
N THR A 117 -0.85 8.29 5.42
CA THR A 117 -2.30 8.56 5.44
C THR A 117 -3.07 7.75 4.39
N LEU A 118 -2.42 7.36 3.29
CA LEU A 118 -3.02 6.55 2.21
C LEU A 118 -3.15 5.06 2.57
N ILE A 119 -2.22 4.49 3.36
CA ILE A 119 -2.18 3.04 3.68
C ILE A 119 -3.53 2.46 4.14
N PRO A 120 -4.30 3.10 5.04
CA PRO A 120 -5.61 2.56 5.45
C PRO A 120 -6.57 2.32 4.28
N ALA A 121 -6.60 3.21 3.29
CA ALA A 121 -7.41 3.03 2.09
C ALA A 121 -6.95 1.82 1.26
N LEU A 122 -5.63 1.69 1.10
CA LEU A 122 -5.02 0.59 0.34
C LEU A 122 -5.22 -0.78 1.01
N VAL A 123 -5.22 -0.81 2.35
CA VAL A 123 -5.51 -2.02 3.12
C VAL A 123 -6.95 -2.46 2.88
N ILE A 124 -7.91 -1.54 3.01
CA ILE A 124 -9.33 -1.87 2.81
C ILE A 124 -9.59 -2.37 1.37
N ASP A 125 -9.02 -1.69 0.36
CA ASP A 125 -9.08 -2.14 -1.04
C ASP A 125 -8.51 -3.56 -1.20
N ALA A 126 -7.32 -3.82 -0.66
CA ALA A 126 -6.69 -5.13 -0.77
C ALA A 126 -7.48 -6.24 -0.06
N GLU A 127 -8.09 -5.96 1.10
CA GLU A 127 -8.96 -6.90 1.82
C GLU A 127 -10.21 -7.23 1.01
N VAL A 128 -10.89 -6.22 0.45
CA VAL A 128 -12.09 -6.41 -0.37
C VAL A 128 -11.78 -7.17 -1.65
N VAL A 129 -10.71 -6.81 -2.37
CA VAL A 129 -10.26 -7.53 -3.58
C VAL A 129 -9.87 -8.97 -3.25
N SER A 130 -9.22 -9.22 -2.11
CA SER A 130 -8.84 -10.58 -1.71
C SER A 130 -10.07 -11.43 -1.38
N ALA A 131 -11.03 -10.88 -0.66
CA ALA A 131 -12.29 -11.55 -0.35
C ALA A 131 -13.12 -11.82 -1.63
N TRP A 132 -13.13 -10.87 -2.57
CA TRP A 132 -13.82 -11.02 -3.86
C TRP A 132 -13.20 -12.14 -4.70
N LYS A 133 -11.86 -12.19 -4.77
CA LYS A 133 -11.15 -13.29 -5.43
C LYS A 133 -11.40 -14.64 -4.76
N ALA A 134 -11.43 -14.68 -3.42
CA ALA A 134 -11.74 -15.89 -2.67
C ALA A 134 -13.19 -16.38 -2.92
N ALA A 135 -14.11 -15.45 -3.18
CA ALA A 135 -15.47 -15.74 -3.64
C ALA A 135 -15.55 -16.10 -5.14
N SER A 136 -14.44 -16.48 -5.77
CA SER A 136 -14.36 -16.81 -7.20
C SER A 136 -14.85 -15.68 -8.11
N MET A 137 -14.62 -14.43 -7.70
CA MET A 137 -15.03 -13.22 -8.44
C MET A 137 -16.55 -13.12 -8.65
N ALA A 138 -17.34 -13.74 -7.78
CA ALA A 138 -18.79 -13.70 -7.81
C ALA A 138 -19.31 -13.37 -6.39
N TYR A 139 -19.61 -12.10 -6.14
CA TYR A 139 -20.30 -11.72 -4.92
C TYR A 139 -21.82 -11.84 -5.09
N THR A 140 -22.49 -12.25 -4.02
CA THR A 140 -23.94 -12.19 -3.93
C THR A 140 -24.37 -10.84 -3.34
N VAL A 141 -25.64 -10.47 -3.53
CA VAL A 141 -26.23 -9.25 -2.95
C VAL A 141 -26.11 -9.24 -1.42
N GLU A 142 -26.20 -10.39 -0.76
CA GLU A 142 -26.07 -10.50 0.70
C GLU A 142 -24.65 -10.21 1.18
N GLN A 143 -23.65 -10.58 0.39
CA GLN A 143 -22.23 -10.30 0.69
C GLN A 143 -21.88 -8.83 0.43
N TYR A 144 -22.69 -8.14 -0.39
CA TYR A 144 -22.42 -6.78 -0.81
C TYR A 144 -22.52 -5.72 0.31
N GLY A 145 -23.41 -5.88 1.30
CA GLY A 145 -23.55 -4.88 2.37
C GLY A 145 -22.26 -4.64 3.17
N ALA A 146 -21.43 -5.68 3.33
CA ALA A 146 -20.11 -5.54 3.94
C ALA A 146 -19.11 -4.84 3.00
N VAL A 147 -19.21 -5.07 1.69
CA VAL A 147 -18.40 -4.45 0.65
C VAL A 147 -18.70 -2.95 0.56
N GLU A 148 -19.97 -2.54 0.58
CA GLU A 148 -20.39 -1.13 0.58
C GLU A 148 -19.80 -0.35 1.77
N SER A 149 -19.86 -0.92 2.97
CA SER A 149 -19.30 -0.27 4.17
C SER A 149 -17.77 -0.11 4.04
N SER A 150 -17.08 -1.12 3.54
CA SER A 150 -15.64 -1.07 3.26
C SER A 150 -15.32 -0.01 2.20
N TYR A 151 -16.11 0.10 1.14
CA TYR A 151 -15.95 1.13 0.11
C TYR A 151 -15.97 2.55 0.71
N LEU A 152 -17.03 2.84 1.47
CA LEU A 152 -17.19 4.14 2.12
C LEU A 152 -16.04 4.45 3.09
N ASN A 153 -15.54 3.45 3.81
CA ASN A 153 -14.37 3.59 4.68
C ASN A 153 -13.09 3.88 3.88
N ALA A 154 -12.91 3.20 2.75
CA ALA A 154 -11.76 3.40 1.87
C ALA A 154 -11.78 4.80 1.25
N LEU A 155 -12.94 5.28 0.79
CA LEU A 155 -13.12 6.64 0.27
C LEU A 155 -12.81 7.70 1.33
N ARG A 156 -13.33 7.58 2.55
CA ARG A 156 -13.00 8.51 3.65
C ARG A 156 -11.50 8.54 3.96
N SER A 157 -10.84 7.39 3.85
CA SER A 157 -9.39 7.28 4.03
C SER A 157 -8.64 7.93 2.86
N LEU A 158 -9.11 7.78 1.62
CA LEU A 158 -8.58 8.48 0.44
C LEU A 158 -8.74 9.99 0.56
N ASP A 159 -9.90 10.49 0.98
CA ASP A 159 -10.15 11.92 1.19
C ASP A 159 -9.19 12.49 2.24
N SER A 160 -8.96 11.74 3.32
CA SER A 160 -7.98 12.13 4.34
C SER A 160 -6.56 12.22 3.78
N ALA A 161 -6.17 11.30 2.90
CA ALA A 161 -4.87 11.33 2.23
C ALA A 161 -4.78 12.44 1.16
N GLN A 162 -5.87 12.73 0.46
CA GLN A 162 -5.97 13.85 -0.47
C GLN A 162 -5.83 15.21 0.25
N ALA A 163 -6.40 15.33 1.45
CA ALA A 163 -6.37 16.56 2.24
C ALA A 163 -4.95 16.96 2.72
N VAL A 164 -4.01 16.02 2.74
CA VAL A 164 -2.60 16.30 3.08
C VAL A 164 -1.74 16.57 1.85
N ILE A 165 -2.31 16.54 0.64
CA ILE A 165 -1.64 16.85 -0.63
C ILE A 165 -1.92 18.29 -1.01
N ASP A 166 -0.89 18.99 -1.48
CA ASP A 166 -0.98 20.34 -2.00
C ASP A 166 0.01 20.59 -3.16
N SER A 167 0.17 21.86 -3.53
CA SER A 167 1.14 22.26 -4.56
C SER A 167 2.61 22.00 -4.20
N SER A 168 2.94 21.93 -2.90
CA SER A 168 4.31 21.67 -2.40
C SER A 168 4.67 20.18 -2.35
N THR A 169 3.65 19.30 -2.39
CA THR A 169 3.85 17.85 -2.45
C THR A 169 4.64 17.47 -3.71
N PRO A 170 5.65 16.58 -3.66
CA PRO A 170 6.37 16.18 -4.87
C PRO A 170 5.43 15.60 -5.94
N GLU A 171 5.67 15.95 -7.21
CA GLU A 171 4.82 15.51 -8.33
C GLU A 171 4.71 13.99 -8.42
N SER A 172 5.82 13.27 -8.23
CA SER A 172 5.84 11.81 -8.22
C SER A 172 4.94 11.20 -7.13
N VAL A 173 4.80 11.88 -5.98
CA VAL A 173 3.92 11.46 -4.88
C VAL A 173 2.46 11.71 -5.24
N ARG A 174 2.15 12.87 -5.87
CA ARG A 174 0.80 13.16 -6.36
C ARG A 174 0.37 12.18 -7.45
N ASN A 175 1.24 11.89 -8.41
CA ASN A 175 0.98 10.94 -9.49
C ASN A 175 0.77 9.52 -8.92
N TYR A 176 1.57 9.12 -7.93
CA TYR A 176 1.38 7.85 -7.23
C TYR A 176 0.06 7.77 -6.46
N PHE A 177 -0.32 8.84 -5.75
CA PHE A 177 -1.63 8.92 -5.09
C PHE A 177 -2.77 8.80 -6.10
N ALA A 178 -2.72 9.57 -7.19
CA ALA A 178 -3.71 9.52 -8.27
C ALA A 178 -3.80 8.11 -8.86
N TYR A 179 -2.66 7.43 -9.04
CA TYR A 179 -2.64 6.04 -9.49
C TYR A 179 -3.34 5.09 -8.53
N GLN A 180 -3.10 5.21 -7.23
CA GLN A 180 -3.78 4.36 -6.26
C GLN A 180 -5.28 4.65 -6.18
N LYS A 181 -5.69 5.93 -6.23
CA LYS A 181 -7.10 6.30 -6.30
C LYS A 181 -7.78 5.72 -7.54
N TRP A 182 -7.16 5.88 -8.71
CA TRP A 182 -7.63 5.30 -9.97
C TRP A 182 -7.79 3.78 -9.88
N ARG A 183 -6.75 3.08 -9.40
CA ARG A 183 -6.74 1.61 -9.26
C ARG A 183 -7.87 1.13 -8.35
N MET A 184 -8.07 1.81 -7.22
CA MET A 184 -9.18 1.51 -6.32
C MET A 184 -10.51 1.65 -7.06
N LEU A 185 -10.81 2.84 -7.62
CA LEU A 185 -12.07 3.08 -8.34
C LEU A 185 -12.33 2.00 -9.41
N PHE A 186 -11.30 1.63 -10.17
CA PHE A 186 -11.38 0.57 -11.17
C PHE A 186 -11.67 -0.83 -10.58
N ASN A 187 -11.02 -1.19 -9.46
CA ASN A 187 -11.30 -2.44 -8.74
C ASN A 187 -12.75 -2.48 -8.26
N TRP A 188 -13.22 -1.40 -7.63
CA TRP A 188 -14.56 -1.32 -7.05
C TRP A 188 -15.64 -1.43 -8.14
N GLU A 189 -15.47 -0.76 -9.27
CA GLU A 189 -16.36 -0.91 -10.41
C GLU A 189 -16.43 -2.37 -10.89
N THR A 190 -15.27 -3.02 -11.02
CA THR A 190 -15.20 -4.43 -11.44
C THR A 190 -15.95 -5.36 -10.47
N ILE A 191 -15.83 -5.10 -9.16
CA ILE A 191 -16.53 -5.85 -8.12
C ILE A 191 -18.04 -5.63 -8.21
N LEU A 192 -18.49 -4.40 -8.41
CA LEU A 192 -19.91 -4.05 -8.54
C LEU A 192 -20.56 -4.72 -9.75
N ILE A 193 -19.90 -4.72 -10.91
CA ILE A 193 -20.41 -5.36 -12.13
C ILE A 193 -20.50 -6.89 -11.96
N SER A 194 -19.64 -7.48 -11.12
CA SER A 194 -19.64 -8.93 -10.86
C SER A 194 -20.74 -9.41 -9.89
N LEU A 195 -21.56 -8.50 -9.36
CA LEU A 195 -22.65 -8.86 -8.45
C LEU A 195 -23.65 -9.80 -9.13
N SER A 196 -23.91 -10.93 -8.48
CA SER A 196 -24.85 -11.96 -8.92
C SER A 196 -26.05 -12.02 -7.98
N GLY A 197 -27.23 -12.27 -8.54
CA GLY A 197 -28.47 -12.31 -7.78
C GLY A 197 -29.68 -11.89 -8.60
N ASP A 198 -30.81 -11.67 -7.92
CA ASP A 198 -31.98 -11.06 -8.55
C ASP A 198 -31.63 -9.65 -9.04
N LYS A 199 -31.99 -9.33 -10.29
CA LYS A 199 -31.61 -8.08 -10.94
C LYS A 199 -32.13 -6.86 -10.17
N ALA A 200 -33.36 -6.90 -9.66
CA ALA A 200 -33.92 -5.76 -8.93
C ALA A 200 -33.21 -5.57 -7.57
N ALA A 201 -32.78 -6.66 -6.93
CA ALA A 201 -31.98 -6.60 -5.72
C ALA A 201 -30.55 -6.04 -5.96
N VAL A 202 -29.91 -6.44 -7.07
CA VAL A 202 -28.60 -5.90 -7.49
C VAL A 202 -28.71 -4.41 -7.82
N ASP A 203 -29.69 -4.01 -8.65
CA ASP A 203 -29.93 -2.61 -9.02
C ASP A 203 -30.19 -1.75 -7.78
N GLN A 204 -30.98 -2.26 -6.83
CA GLN A 204 -31.24 -1.59 -5.56
C GLN A 204 -29.97 -1.45 -4.70
N ALA A 205 -29.13 -2.48 -4.63
CA ALA A 205 -27.90 -2.45 -3.85
C ALA A 205 -26.89 -1.43 -4.39
N ILE A 206 -26.72 -1.37 -5.72
CA ILE A 206 -25.86 -0.39 -6.40
C ILE A 206 -26.35 1.04 -6.18
N SER A 207 -27.67 1.27 -6.20
CA SER A 207 -28.27 2.61 -6.03
C SER A 207 -27.99 3.28 -4.67
N ARG A 208 -27.57 2.52 -3.65
CA ARG A 208 -27.34 3.01 -2.29
C ARG A 208 -25.95 3.59 -2.05
N ILE A 209 -25.02 3.41 -2.99
CA ILE A 209 -23.65 3.92 -2.88
C ILE A 209 -23.64 5.45 -3.09
N PRO A 210 -23.26 6.25 -2.06
CA PRO A 210 -23.10 7.70 -2.18
C PRO A 210 -21.84 8.11 -2.98
N PRO A 211 -21.86 9.24 -3.72
CA PRO A 211 -22.93 10.24 -3.74
C PRO A 211 -23.84 10.02 -4.95
N HIS A 212 -24.66 8.96 -4.92
CA HIS A 212 -25.66 8.64 -5.93
C HIS A 212 -25.07 8.39 -7.33
N PHE A 213 -25.45 7.25 -7.89
CA PHE A 213 -25.48 7.00 -9.33
C PHE A 213 -26.46 7.99 -10.03
N ASN A 214 -26.14 9.29 -10.00
CA ASN A 214 -26.78 10.39 -10.70
C ASN A 214 -26.02 10.71 -12.01
N GLY A 215 -25.50 9.68 -12.68
CA GLY A 215 -24.82 9.84 -13.98
C GLY A 215 -23.34 10.23 -13.92
N HIS A 216 -22.61 9.84 -12.86
CA HIS A 216 -21.15 9.77 -12.90
C HIS A 216 -20.71 8.33 -12.68
N ASP A 217 -20.11 7.75 -13.72
CA ASP A 217 -19.56 6.40 -13.74
C ASP A 217 -18.30 6.36 -12.84
N LEU A 218 -18.07 5.30 -12.04
CA LEU A 218 -16.79 5.13 -11.32
C LEU A 218 -15.62 5.14 -12.31
N LEU A 219 -15.89 4.79 -13.58
CA LEU A 219 -14.96 4.90 -14.69
C LEU A 219 -14.80 6.32 -15.19
N ASP A 220 -15.82 7.18 -15.11
CA ASP A 220 -15.65 8.61 -15.38
C ASP A 220 -14.79 9.24 -14.30
N GLU A 221 -14.99 8.88 -13.02
CA GLU A 221 -14.12 9.37 -11.95
C GLU A 221 -12.70 8.79 -12.08
N ALA A 222 -12.57 7.50 -12.38
CA ALA A 222 -11.28 6.91 -12.69
C ALA A 222 -10.64 7.63 -13.88
N ASP A 223 -11.36 7.89 -14.96
CA ASP A 223 -10.84 8.61 -16.13
C ASP A 223 -10.43 10.05 -15.79
N ALA A 224 -11.22 10.76 -14.97
CA ALA A 224 -10.87 12.10 -14.50
C ALA A 224 -9.60 12.07 -13.65
N VAL A 225 -9.45 11.11 -12.73
CA VAL A 225 -8.23 10.92 -11.92
C VAL A 225 -7.05 10.57 -12.83
N ARG A 226 -7.25 9.68 -13.79
CA ARG A 226 -6.25 9.30 -14.79
C ARG A 226 -5.74 10.55 -15.51
N GLN A 227 -6.63 11.43 -15.96
CA GLN A 227 -6.31 12.70 -16.66
C GLN A 227 -5.49 13.69 -15.84
N THR A 228 -5.44 13.54 -14.51
CA THR A 228 -4.53 14.34 -13.66
C THR A 228 -3.07 13.90 -13.77
N VAL A 229 -2.79 12.68 -14.23
CA VAL A 229 -1.43 12.16 -14.40
C VAL A 229 -0.94 12.46 -15.82
N PRO A 230 0.26 13.06 -15.99
CA PRO A 230 0.80 13.40 -17.31
C PRO A 230 0.90 12.19 -18.26
N ALA A 231 0.57 12.38 -19.55
CA ALA A 231 0.58 11.32 -20.57
C ALA A 231 1.94 10.60 -20.73
N GLY A 232 3.05 11.24 -20.40
CA GLY A 232 4.40 10.66 -20.47
C GLY A 232 4.86 9.95 -19.19
N ASP A 233 4.05 9.94 -18.12
CA ASP A 233 4.38 9.28 -16.85
C ASP A 233 4.18 7.75 -16.98
N THR A 234 5.09 6.97 -16.41
CA THR A 234 5.01 5.50 -16.41
C THR A 234 3.71 4.98 -15.79
N LEU A 235 3.20 5.64 -14.73
CA LEU A 235 1.94 5.26 -14.09
C LEU A 235 0.76 5.50 -15.03
N ARG A 236 0.79 6.57 -15.82
CA ARG A 236 -0.24 6.84 -16.83
C ARG A 236 -0.24 5.80 -17.94
N VAL A 237 0.94 5.35 -18.39
CA VAL A 237 1.06 4.25 -19.36
C VAL A 237 0.42 2.95 -18.84
N ILE A 238 0.59 2.65 -17.55
CA ILE A 238 -0.03 1.47 -16.92
C ILE A 238 -1.56 1.62 -16.90
N MET A 239 -2.09 2.78 -16.48
CA MET A 239 -3.54 3.04 -16.47
C MET A 239 -4.14 2.88 -17.87
N ASP A 240 -3.48 3.44 -18.88
CA ASP A 240 -3.95 3.40 -20.27
C ASP A 240 -4.00 1.97 -20.81
N ALA A 241 -2.98 1.15 -20.49
CA ALA A 241 -2.96 -0.25 -20.86
C ALA A 241 -4.10 -1.05 -20.21
N GLU A 242 -4.40 -0.79 -18.94
CA GLU A 242 -5.44 -1.50 -18.18
C GLU A 242 -6.86 -1.10 -18.63
N MET A 243 -7.12 0.17 -18.93
CA MET A 243 -8.43 0.58 -19.48
C MET A 243 -8.65 0.08 -20.91
N GLY A 244 -7.59 0.03 -21.74
CA GLY A 244 -7.66 -0.44 -23.13
C GLY A 244 -7.79 -1.96 -23.29
N SER A 245 -7.59 -2.73 -22.21
CA SER A 245 -7.61 -4.21 -22.24
C SER A 245 -8.96 -4.82 -21.89
N ARG A 246 -10.06 -4.03 -21.89
CA ARG A 246 -11.40 -4.56 -21.64
C ARG A 246 -11.90 -5.37 -22.85
N PRO A 247 -12.43 -6.59 -22.66
CA PRO A 247 -13.13 -7.33 -23.71
C PRO A 247 -14.44 -6.66 -24.13
#